data_AF-B9ER36-F1
#
_entry.id   AF-B9ER36-F1
#
_cell.length_a   1.000
_cell.length_b   1.000
_cell.length_c   1.000
_cell.angle_alpha   90.00
_cell.angle_beta   90.00
_cell.angle_gamma   90.00
#
_symmetry.space_group_name_H-M   'P 1'
#
loop_
_entity.id
_entity.type
_entity.pdbx_description
1 polymer ?
#
loop_
_entity_poly.entity_id
_entity_poly.type
_entity_poly.pdbx_seq_one_letter_code
_entity_poly.pdbx_strand_id
1 'polypeptide(L)' 'MDINWASTQIVKNLDRHEKRDLLAWILTQSERTFQRAFEAGQYSSAIGSLKLIWEMTIKDSKEKDSRYHGNYKH' A
#
# COMPACT_ATOMS: atom_id res chain seq x y z
N MET A 1 -11.27 -15.39 16.00
CA MET A 1 -10.47 -14.16 15.87
C MET A 1 -11.41 -13.03 15.57
N ASP A 2 -11.44 -12.03 16.44
CA ASP A 2 -12.51 -11.03 16.53
C ASP A 2 -12.28 -9.92 15.49
N ILE A 3 -12.91 -10.04 14.33
CA ILE A 3 -12.81 -9.07 13.21
C ILE A 3 -13.11 -7.65 13.71
N ASN A 4 -14.04 -7.52 14.67
CA ASN A 4 -14.39 -6.23 15.28
C ASN A 4 -13.23 -5.61 16.05
N TRP A 5 -12.43 -6.43 16.75
CA TRP A 5 -11.24 -5.96 17.44
C TRP A 5 -10.19 -5.47 16.44
N ALA A 6 -9.94 -6.24 15.38
CA ALA A 6 -9.00 -5.86 14.32
C ALA A 6 -9.42 -4.55 13.64
N SER A 7 -10.68 -4.41 13.25
CA SER A 7 -11.24 -3.18 12.68
C SER A 7 -11.11 -2.00 13.63
N THR A 8 -11.35 -2.20 14.93
CA THR A 8 -11.20 -1.15 15.94
C THR A 8 -9.75 -0.68 16.07
N GLN A 9 -8.78 -1.59 16.04
CA GLN A 9 -7.36 -1.22 16.07
C GLN A 9 -6.93 -0.47 14.79
N ILE A 10 -7.47 -0.87 13.64
CA ILE A 10 -7.21 -0.20 12.37
C ILE A 10 -7.73 1.25 12.45
N VAL A 11 -9.01 1.45 12.82
CA VAL A 11 -9.61 2.78 12.95
C VAL A 11 -8.86 3.66 13.96
N LYS A 12 -8.46 3.11 15.12
CA LYS A 12 -7.67 3.84 16.13
C LYS A 12 -6.30 4.31 15.63
N ASN A 13 -5.66 3.52 14.77
CA ASN A 13 -4.39 3.91 14.18
C ASN A 13 -4.60 4.89 13.01
N LEU A 14 -5.70 4.77 12.26
CA LEU A 14 -6.05 5.69 11.18
C LEU A 14 -6.28 7.13 11.67
N ASP A 15 -6.91 7.29 12.83
CA ASP A 15 -7.25 8.61 13.39
C ASP A 15 -6.02 9.42 13.85
N ARG A 16 -4.86 8.75 13.99
CA ARG A 16 -3.61 9.35 14.48
C ARG A 16 -2.67 9.80 13.37
N HIS A 17 -2.94 9.44 12.12
CA HIS A 17 -1.99 9.63 11.02
C HIS A 17 -2.60 10.45 9.90
N GLU A 18 -1.90 11.50 9.47
CA GLU A 18 -2.22 12.16 8.20
C GLU A 18 -2.03 11.18 7.03
N LYS A 19 -2.68 11.44 5.89
CA LYS A 19 -2.71 10.51 4.74
C LYS A 19 -1.32 9.99 4.32
N ARG A 20 -0.29 10.83 4.40
CA ARG A 20 1.10 10.46 4.06
C ARG A 20 1.73 9.53 5.10
N ASP A 21 1.57 9.84 6.38
CA ASP A 21 2.07 9.02 7.47
C ASP A 21 1.37 7.66 7.54
N LEU A 22 0.09 7.66 7.19
CA LEU A 22 -0.74 6.46 7.14
C LEU A 22 -0.29 5.53 6.00
N LEU A 23 0.02 6.09 4.82
CA LEU A 23 0.66 5.34 3.72
C LEU A 23 2.03 4.79 4.12
N ALA A 24 2.88 5.61 4.74
CA ALA A 24 4.19 5.17 5.23
C ALA A 24 4.05 4.04 6.25
N TRP A 25 3.09 4.15 7.16
CA TRP A 25 2.80 3.13 8.17
C TRP A 25 2.32 1.82 7.54
N ILE A 26 1.37 1.87 6.59
CA ILE A 26 0.89 0.66 5.88
C ILE A 26 2.04 0.01 5.09
N LEU A 27 2.90 0.82 4.45
CA LEU A 27 4.08 0.32 3.75
C LEU A 27 4.99 -0.47 4.70
N THR A 28 5.30 0.10 5.86
CA THR A 28 6.10 -0.58 6.90
C THR A 28 5.44 -1.85 7.43
N GLN A 29 4.12 -1.86 7.63
CA GLN A 29 3.42 -3.08 8.08
C GLN A 29 3.44 -4.18 7.01
N SER A 30 3.34 -3.79 5.74
CA SER A 30 3.36 -4.72 4.61
C SER A 30 4.73 -5.36 4.45
N GLU A 31 5.80 -4.59 4.60
CA GLU A 31 7.18 -5.10 4.57
C GLU A 31 7.46 -6.08 5.72
N ARG A 32 7.03 -5.76 6.94
CA ARG A 32 7.14 -6.67 8.09
C ARG A 32 6.37 -7.97 7.89
N THR A 33 5.18 -7.88 7.29
CA THR A 33 4.35 -9.05 6.98
C THR A 33 5.03 -9.92 5.91
N PHE A 34 5.62 -9.30 4.89
CA PHE A 34 6.43 -9.99 3.90
C PHE A 34 7.59 -10.76 4.55
N GLN A 35 8.41 -10.12 5.38
CA GLN A 35 9.57 -10.75 6.03
C GLN A 35 9.15 -11.98 6.84
N ARG A 36 8.12 -11.82 7.70
CA ARG A 36 7.60 -12.93 8.52
C ARG A 36 7.01 -14.06 7.69
N ALA A 37 6.23 -13.73 6.65
CA ALA A 37 5.63 -14.72 5.77
C ALA A 37 6.69 -15.48 4.96
N PHE A 38 7.75 -14.79 4.54
CA PHE A 38 8.87 -15.38 3.83
C PHE A 38 9.65 -16.36 4.72
N GLU A 39 10.00 -15.94 5.94
CA GLU A 39 10.67 -16.80 6.94
C GLU A 39 9.82 -18.02 7.32
N ALA A 40 8.50 -17.88 7.37
CA ALA A 40 7.57 -18.96 7.66
C ALA A 40 7.25 -19.87 6.45
N GLY A 41 7.84 -19.64 5.28
CA GLY A 41 7.53 -20.39 4.05
C GLY A 41 6.11 -20.15 3.49
N GLN A 42 5.41 -19.14 3.98
CA GLN A 42 4.06 -18.76 3.56
C GLN A 42 4.11 -17.83 2.34
N TYR A 43 4.57 -18.37 1.21
CA TYR A 43 4.86 -17.58 0.01
C TYR A 43 3.64 -16.87 -0.58
N SER A 44 2.43 -17.42 -0.44
CA SER A 44 1.21 -16.73 -0.89
C SER A 44 1.01 -15.39 -0.18
N SER A 45 1.19 -15.37 1.14
CA SER A 45 1.11 -14.15 1.95
C SER A 45 2.27 -13.19 1.68
N ALA A 46 3.48 -13.72 1.42
CA ALA A 46 4.63 -12.92 1.03
C ALA A 46 4.40 -12.22 -0.33
N ILE A 47 3.91 -12.94 -1.33
CA ILE A 47 3.56 -12.40 -2.66
C ILE A 47 2.44 -11.36 -2.54
N GLY A 48 1.41 -11.62 -1.73
CA GLY A 48 0.34 -10.67 -1.46
C GLY A 48 0.86 -9.36 -0.86
N SER A 49 1.80 -9.46 0.08
CA SER A 49 2.43 -8.29 0.71
C SER A 49 3.27 -7.47 -0.29
N LEU A 50 4.06 -8.13 -1.15
CA LEU A 50 4.81 -7.47 -2.22
C LEU A 50 3.89 -6.81 -3.25
N LYS A 51 2.77 -7.47 -3.61
CA LYS A 51 1.77 -6.91 -4.50
C LYS A 51 1.17 -5.64 -3.90
N LEU A 52 0.79 -5.66 -2.62
CA LEU A 52 0.25 -4.49 -1.94
C LEU A 52 1.24 -3.32 -1.95
N ILE A 53 2.52 -3.59 -1.66
CA ILE A 53 3.60 -2.59 -1.74
C ILE A 53 3.69 -1.99 -3.15
N TRP A 54 3.68 -2.83 -4.18
CA TRP A 54 3.70 -2.38 -5.58
C TRP A 54 2.49 -1.51 -5.93
N GLU A 55 1.29 -1.88 -5.49
CA GLU A 55 0.08 -1.09 -5.71
C GLU A 55 0.14 0.28 -5.03
N MET A 56 0.72 0.37 -3.83
CA MET A 56 0.84 1.62 -3.08
C MET A 56 1.95 2.56 -3.59
N THR A 57 2.96 2.05 -4.30
CA THR A 57 4.19 2.82 -4.61
C THR A 57 4.45 3.01 -6.10
N ILE A 58 4.24 1.98 -6.93
CA ILE A 58 4.74 1.92 -8.31
C ILE A 58 3.61 1.87 -9.33
N LYS A 59 2.44 1.32 -8.99
CA LYS A 59 1.34 1.11 -9.93
C LYS A 59 0.85 2.40 -10.59
N ASP A 60 0.75 3.49 -9.82
CA ASP A 60 0.28 4.80 -10.29
C ASP A 60 1.40 5.75 -10.72
N SER A 61 2.68 5.38 -10.51
CA SER A 61 3.83 6.18 -10.97
C SER A 61 4.15 5.94 -12.46
N LYS A 62 3.46 5.02 -13.12
CA LYS A 62 3.48 4.89 -14.58
C LYS A 62 2.69 6.06 -15.16
N GLU A 63 3.42 7.12 -15.53
CA GLU A 63 2.93 8.29 -16.24
C GLU A 63 1.80 7.93 -17.22
N LYS A 64 0.66 8.63 -17.08
CA LYS A 64 -0.20 8.89 -18.23
C LYS A 64 0.67 9.61 -19.25
N ASP A 65 1.03 8.90 -20.32
CA ASP A 65 1.78 9.43 -21.45
C ASP A 65 1.11 10.75 -21.90
N SER A 66 1.70 11.89 -21.52
CA SER A 66 1.21 13.23 -21.82
C SER A 66 1.52 13.60 -23.28
N ARG A 67 1.23 12.69 -24.22
CA ARG A 67 1.46 12.89 -25.66
C ARG A 67 0.35 13.66 -26.36
N TYR A 68 -0.65 14.14 -25.63
CA TYR A 68 -1.69 15.03 -26.14
C TYR A 68 -1.55 16.43 -25.53
N HIS A 69 -0.42 17.10 -25.80
CA HIS A 69 -0.42 18.56 -25.80
C HIS A 69 -1.30 19.00 -26.97
N GLY A 70 -2.53 19.37 -26.65
CA GLY A 70 -3.46 19.96 -27.61
C GLY A 70 -2.81 21.16 -28.29
N ASN A 71 -2.91 21.18 -29.62
CA ASN A 71 -2.65 22.33 -30.45
C ASN A 71 -3.33 23.58 -29.86
N TYR A 72 -2.56 24.46 -29.22
CA TYR A 72 -2.96 25.86 -29.09
C TYR A 72 -2.66 26.54 -30.43
N LYS A 73 -3.68 26.59 -31.29
CA LYS A 73 -3.80 27.64 -32.32
C LYS A 73 -4.72 28.71 -31.75
N HIS A 74 -4.15 29.86 -31.43
CA HIS A 74 -4.88 31.12 -31.31
C HIS A 74 -4.11 32.20 -32.06
#